data_AF-A0A2V7DJQ2-F1
#
_entry.id   AF-A0A2V7DJQ2-F1
#
_cell.length_a   1.000
_cell.length_b   1.000
_cell.length_c   1.000
_cell.angle_alpha   90.00
_cell.angle_beta   90.00
_cell.angle_gamma   90.00
#
_symmetry.space_group_name_H-M   'P 1'
#
loop_
_entity.id
_entity.type
_entity.pdbx_description
1 polymer ?
#
loop_
_entity_poly.entity_id
_entity_poly.type
_entity_poly.pdbx_seq_one_letter_code
_entity_poly.pdbx_strand_id
1 'polypeptide(L)' 'LARYLETRVATLHESGVQDPSKALLLAALDITDELFRAREDKDKTAGDVGARLGALLTLLEQATPKPS' A
#
# COMPACT_ATOMS: atom_id res chain seq x y z
N LEU A 1 -6.73 13.39 11.03
CA LEU A 1 -5.94 12.39 11.78
C LEU A 1 -6.54 12.08 13.14
N ALA A 2 -6.73 13.05 14.04
CA ALA A 2 -7.30 12.82 15.39
C ALA A 2 -8.62 12.03 15.36
N ARG A 3 -9.62 12.47 14.57
CA ARG A 3 -10.89 11.75 14.39
C ARG A 3 -10.73 10.29 13.91
N TYR A 4 -9.74 10.03 13.08
CA TYR A 4 -9.47 8.68 12.57
C TYR A 4 -8.92 7.77 13.67
N LEU A 5 -7.97 8.30 14.47
CA LEU A 5 -7.44 7.62 15.64
C LEU A 5 -8.54 7.35 16.68
N GLU A 6 -9.38 8.35 16.97
CA GLU A 6 -10.52 8.22 17.88
C GLU A 6 -11.48 7.12 17.43
N THR A 7 -11.77 7.05 16.13
CA THR A 7 -12.62 5.99 15.55
C THR A 7 -11.99 4.61 15.74
N ARG A 8 -10.68 4.46 15.47
CA ARG A 8 -9.95 3.19 15.64
C ARG A 8 -9.93 2.73 17.10
N VAL A 9 -9.65 3.65 18.02
CA VAL A 9 -9.67 3.38 19.47
C VAL A 9 -11.07 2.99 19.94
N ALA A 10 -12.12 3.66 19.47
CA ALA A 10 -13.49 3.31 19.79
C ALA A 10 -13.84 1.89 19.33
N THR A 11 -13.46 1.51 18.10
CA THR A 11 -13.65 0.14 17.59
C THR A 11 -12.90 -0.91 18.44
N LEU A 12 -11.70 -0.58 18.93
CA LEU A 12 -10.94 -1.47 19.82
C LEU A 12 -11.58 -1.61 21.21
N HIS A 13 -12.19 -0.54 21.72
CA HIS A 13 -12.97 -0.61 22.95
C HIS A 13 -14.21 -1.49 22.78
N GLU A 14 -14.93 -1.36 21.65
CA GLU A 14 -16.08 -2.22 21.30
C GLU A 14 -15.69 -3.70 21.16
N SER A 15 -14.45 -4.00 20.74
CA SER A 15 -13.92 -5.36 20.66
C SER A 15 -13.35 -5.91 21.97
N GLY A 16 -13.42 -5.13 23.06
CA GLY A 16 -13.06 -5.57 24.42
C GLY A 16 -11.70 -5.11 24.92
N VAL A 17 -10.95 -4.30 24.16
CA VAL A 17 -9.70 -3.69 24.64
C VAL A 17 -10.03 -2.52 25.56
N GLN A 18 -10.02 -2.73 26.88
CA GLN A 18 -10.42 -1.69 27.84
C GLN A 18 -9.28 -0.76 28.27
N ASP A 19 -8.02 -1.18 28.10
CA ASP A 19 -6.85 -0.37 28.49
C ASP A 19 -6.55 0.69 27.42
N PRO A 20 -6.62 2.00 27.75
CA PRO A 20 -6.47 3.07 26.77
C PRO A 20 -5.10 3.08 26.09
N SER A 21 -4.03 2.74 26.82
CA SER A 21 -2.67 2.70 26.28
C SER A 21 -2.50 1.57 25.28
N LYS A 22 -3.05 0.37 25.58
CA LYS A 22 -3.09 -0.75 24.64
C LYS A 22 -3.94 -0.43 23.42
N ALA A 23 -5.09 0.19 23.59
CA ALA A 23 -5.95 0.58 22.47
C ALA A 23 -5.24 1.58 21.54
N LEU A 24 -4.54 2.57 22.10
CA LEU A 24 -3.73 3.51 21.31
C LEU A 24 -2.57 2.83 20.59
N LEU A 25 -1.85 1.92 21.25
CA LEU A 25 -0.76 1.16 20.65
C LEU A 25 -1.25 0.28 19.49
N LEU A 26 -2.35 -0.44 19.69
CA LEU A 26 -2.96 -1.28 18.65
C LEU A 26 -3.45 -0.44 17.47
N ALA A 27 -4.14 0.68 17.74
CA ALA A 27 -4.55 1.60 16.68
C ALA A 27 -3.35 2.14 15.90
N ALA A 28 -2.24 2.47 16.56
CA ALA A 28 -1.03 2.92 15.89
C ALA A 28 -0.41 1.82 14.99
N LEU A 29 -0.39 0.56 15.45
CA LEU A 29 0.09 -0.58 14.67
C LEU A 29 -0.80 -0.84 13.45
N ASP A 30 -2.11 -0.86 13.62
CA ASP A 30 -3.07 -1.08 12.53
C ASP A 30 -2.95 0.01 11.45
N ILE A 31 -2.88 1.29 11.87
CA ILE A 31 -2.68 2.42 10.95
C ILE A 31 -1.35 2.29 10.21
N THR A 32 -0.31 1.83 10.90
CA THR A 32 1.01 1.62 10.30
C THR A 32 0.97 0.51 9.27
N ASP A 33 0.35 -0.65 9.56
CA ASP A 33 0.18 -1.75 8.60
C ASP A 33 -0.61 -1.30 7.36
N GLU A 34 -1.70 -0.57 7.55
CA GLU A 34 -2.48 0.01 6.44
C GLU A 34 -1.63 0.90 5.53
N LEU A 35 -0.77 1.75 6.11
CA LEU A 35 0.17 2.59 5.34
C LEU A 35 1.19 1.75 4.56
N PHE A 36 1.75 0.71 5.17
CA PHE A 36 2.72 -0.17 4.52
C PHE A 36 2.10 -0.93 3.36
N ARG A 37 0.89 -1.49 3.54
CA ARG A 37 0.14 -2.16 2.47
C ARG A 37 -0.18 -1.21 1.32
N ALA A 38 -0.68 -0.01 1.62
CA ALA A 38 -1.00 0.98 0.60
C ALA A 38 0.24 1.41 -0.21
N ARG A 39 1.44 1.39 0.40
CA ARG A 39 2.70 1.62 -0.28
C ARG A 39 3.10 0.44 -1.16
N GLU A 40 3.02 -0.77 -0.63
CA GLU A 40 3.35 -2.00 -1.37
C GLU A 40 2.47 -2.16 -2.61
N ASP A 41 1.17 -1.87 -2.51
CA ASP A 41 0.24 -1.94 -3.65
C ASP A 41 0.57 -0.92 -4.74
N LYS A 42 1.02 0.28 -4.35
CA LYS A 42 1.52 1.29 -5.29
C LYS A 42 2.79 0.84 -5.98
N ASP A 43 3.74 0.28 -5.22
CA ASP A 43 5.02 -0.19 -5.75
C ASP A 43 4.81 -1.37 -6.72
N LYS A 44 3.89 -2.29 -6.41
CA LYS A 44 3.47 -3.38 -7.32
C LYS A 44 2.89 -2.85 -8.62
N THR A 45 1.97 -1.88 -8.53
CA THR A 45 1.34 -1.27 -9.71
C THR A 45 2.37 -0.58 -10.60
N ALA A 46 3.30 0.16 -10.01
CA ALA A 46 4.37 0.82 -10.74
C ALA A 46 5.31 -0.20 -11.43
N GLY A 47 5.65 -1.28 -10.73
CA GLY A 47 6.45 -2.38 -11.28
C GLY A 47 5.79 -3.08 -12.46
N ASP A 48 4.50 -3.39 -12.37
CA ASP A 48 3.72 -4.05 -13.43
C ASP A 48 3.61 -3.17 -14.69
N VAL A 49 3.38 -1.87 -14.53
CA VAL A 49 3.43 -0.91 -15.66
C VAL A 49 4.81 -0.89 -16.29
N GLY A 50 5.88 -0.83 -15.48
CA GLY A 50 7.26 -0.88 -15.97
C GLY A 50 7.55 -2.16 -16.77
N ALA A 51 7.11 -3.32 -16.29
CA ALA A 51 7.26 -4.60 -16.98
C ALA A 51 6.52 -4.62 -18.33
N ARG A 52 5.28 -4.12 -18.37
CA ARG A 52 4.51 -4.01 -19.63
C ARG A 52 5.17 -3.07 -20.63
N LEU A 53 5.68 -1.92 -20.19
CA LEU A 53 6.38 -0.97 -21.05
C LEU A 53 7.69 -1.57 -21.58
N GLY A 54 8.45 -2.29 -20.74
CA GLY A 54 9.65 -3.01 -21.16
C GLY A 54 9.35 -4.07 -22.22
N ALA A 55 8.30 -4.87 -22.02
CA ALA A 55 7.87 -5.87 -23.00
C ALA A 55 7.43 -5.23 -24.33
N LEU A 56 6.70 -4.11 -24.28
CA LEU A 56 6.32 -3.35 -25.48
C LEU A 56 7.54 -2.82 -26.23
N LEU A 57 8.55 -2.29 -25.52
CA LEU A 57 9.80 -1.84 -26.13
C LEU A 57 10.51 -2.99 -26.84
N THR A 58 10.63 -4.16 -26.20
CA THR A 58 11.23 -5.35 -26.83
C THR A 58 10.49 -5.78 -28.10
N LEU A 59 9.16 -5.75 -28.08
CA LEU A 59 8.36 -6.06 -29.27
C LEU A 59 8.58 -5.05 -30.40
N LEU A 60 8.67 -3.76 -30.07
CA LEU A 60 8.95 -2.70 -31.05
C LEU A 60 10.37 -2.84 -31.64
N GLU A 61 11.36 -3.15 -30.81
CA GLU A 61 12.74 -3.42 -31.26
C GLU A 61 12.81 -4.62 -32.21
N GLN A 62 12.03 -5.68 -31.96
CA GLN A 62 11.95 -6.84 -32.84
C GLN A 62 11.23 -6.55 -34.16
N ALA A 63 10.20 -5.70 -34.12
CA ALA A 63 9.39 -5.36 -35.29
C ALA A 63 10.03 -4.28 -36.18
N THR A 64 10.98 -3.50 -35.65
CA THR A 64 11.61 -2.41 -36.39
C THR A 64 12.95 -2.88 -36.97
N PRO A 65 13.14 -2.84 -38.31
CA PRO A 65 14.45 -3.13 -38.90
C PRO A 65 15.48 -2.13 -38.39
N LYS A 66 16.70 -2.59 -38.05
CA LYS A 66 17.79 -1.67 -37.72
C LYS A 66 18.06 -0.78 -38.93
N PRO A 67 18.12 0.56 -38.76
CA PRO A 67 18.51 1.45 -39.84
C PRO A 67 19.94 1.08 -40.28
N SER A 68 20.08 0.81 -41.58
CA SER A 68 21.35 0.54 -42.27
C SER A 68 22.27 1.75 -42.31
#